data_AF-A0A7K9YUS5-F1
#
_entry.id   AF-A0A7K9YUS5-F1
#
_cell.length_a   1.000
_cell.length_b   1.000
_cell.length_c   1.000
_cell.angle_alpha   90.00
_cell.angle_beta   90.00
_cell.angle_gamma   90.00
#
_symmetry.space_group_name_H-M   'P 1'
#
loop_
_entity.id
_entity.type
_entity.pdbx_description
1 polymer ?
#
loop_
_entity_poly.entity_id
_entity_poly.type
_entity_poly.pdbx_seq_one_letter_code
_entity_poly.pdbx_strand_id
1 'polypeptide(L)'
;AKCQCKIAARERKNCGPPGISAADCRKAGCCFNASVPGVPWCFTAKPKKVKKVCPVDPRIRVNCGYPGITAKECISRRCCFRPRPAGVPWCFYHRTVEE
;
A
#
# COMPACT_ATOMS: atom_id res chain seq x y z
N ALA A 1 4.50 -7.16 0.34
CA ALA A 1 4.71 -7.41 -1.09
C ALA A 1 4.68 -6.09 -1.86
N LYS A 2 5.67 -5.83 -2.73
CA LYS A 2 5.81 -4.57 -3.49
C LYS A 2 4.92 -4.51 -4.75
N CYS A 3 4.17 -5.58 -5.05
CA CYS A 3 3.36 -5.71 -6.28
C CYS A 3 1.91 -6.09 -5.95
N GLN A 4 0.99 -5.83 -6.90
CA GLN A 4 -0.44 -6.13 -6.80
C GLN A 4 -1.04 -6.74 -8.07
N CYS A 5 -2.02 -7.61 -7.85
CA CYS A 5 -2.82 -8.25 -8.90
C CYS A 5 -4.17 -7.57 -9.15
N LYS A 6 -4.52 -6.56 -8.33
CA LYS A 6 -5.73 -5.75 -8.51
C LYS A 6 -5.48 -4.70 -9.60
N ILE A 7 -5.61 -5.13 -10.85
CA ILE A 7 -5.37 -4.32 -12.04
C ILE A 7 -6.65 -4.36 -12.88
N ALA A 8 -7.11 -3.19 -13.34
CA ALA A 8 -8.26 -3.10 -14.24
C ALA A 8 -8.00 -3.94 -15.50
N ALA A 9 -9.02 -4.65 -15.99
CA ALA A 9 -8.90 -5.59 -17.10
C ALA A 9 -8.19 -5.00 -18.33
N ARG A 10 -8.54 -3.76 -18.70
CA ARG A 10 -7.96 -3.01 -19.82
C ARG A 10 -6.48 -2.65 -19.67
N GLU A 11 -5.95 -2.67 -18.46
CA GLU A 11 -4.56 -2.31 -18.17
C GLU A 11 -3.64 -3.54 -17.97
N ARG A 12 -4.20 -4.75 -18.11
CA ARG A 12 -3.47 -6.01 -17.95
C ARG A 12 -2.49 -6.18 -19.12
N LYS A 13 -1.23 -6.46 -18.79
CA LYS A 13 -0.20 -6.82 -19.77
C LYS A 13 0.07 -8.31 -19.69
N ASN A 14 0.01 -9.01 -20.82
CA ASN A 14 0.22 -10.46 -20.88
C ASN A 14 1.55 -10.87 -20.23
N CYS A 15 1.55 -11.97 -19.50
CA CYS A 15 2.70 -12.46 -18.72
C CYS A 15 2.96 -13.97 -18.89
N GLY A 16 2.19 -14.63 -19.77
CA GLY A 16 2.36 -16.06 -20.05
C GLY A 16 1.84 -16.45 -21.43
N PRO A 17 2.10 -17.69 -21.88
CA PRO A 17 1.55 -18.21 -23.13
C PRO A 17 0.01 -18.36 -23.09
N PRO A 18 -0.64 -18.42 -24.27
CA PRO A 18 -2.05 -18.80 -24.37
C PRO A 18 -2.32 -20.15 -23.70
N GLY A 19 -3.44 -20.27 -22.98
CA GLY A 19 -3.83 -21.51 -22.31
C GLY A 19 -3.02 -21.86 -21.05
N ILE A 20 -2.13 -20.99 -20.58
CA ILE A 20 -1.38 -21.22 -19.33
C ILE A 20 -2.31 -21.51 -18.15
N SER A 21 -1.94 -22.50 -17.34
CA SER A 21 -2.66 -22.81 -16.11
C SER A 21 -2.52 -21.68 -15.08
N ALA A 22 -3.50 -21.56 -14.18
CA ALA A 22 -3.43 -20.57 -13.11
C ALA A 22 -2.22 -20.80 -12.18
N ALA A 23 -1.80 -22.05 -12.00
CA ALA A 23 -0.66 -22.42 -11.18
C ALA A 23 0.66 -21.99 -11.83
N ASP A 24 0.86 -22.29 -13.11
CA ASP A 24 2.08 -21.93 -13.84
C ASP A 24 2.21 -20.41 -13.98
N CYS A 25 1.10 -19.71 -14.21
CA CYS A 25 1.09 -18.25 -14.25
C CYS A 25 1.58 -17.64 -12.93
N ARG A 26 1.10 -18.14 -11.79
CA ARG A 26 1.55 -17.67 -10.47
C ARG A 26 3.00 -18.06 -10.19
N LYS A 27 3.45 -19.24 -10.63
CA LYS A 27 4.84 -19.71 -10.51
C LYS A 27 5.80 -18.81 -11.30
N ALA A 28 5.36 -18.26 -12.43
CA ALA A 28 6.09 -17.27 -13.20
C ALA A 28 6.14 -15.86 -12.54
N GLY A 29 5.57 -15.70 -11.34
CA GLY A 29 5.53 -14.41 -10.64
C GLY A 29 4.46 -13.45 -11.17
N CYS A 30 3.54 -13.94 -11.99
CA CYS A 30 2.44 -13.17 -12.57
C CYS A 30 1.14 -13.33 -11.75
N CYS A 31 0.13 -12.57 -12.14
CA CYS A 31 -1.21 -12.62 -11.62
C CYS A 31 -2.14 -13.38 -12.58
N PHE A 32 -3.08 -14.16 -12.05
CA PHE A 32 -4.06 -14.89 -12.85
C PHE A 32 -5.49 -14.47 -12.50
N ASN A 33 -6.29 -14.10 -13.50
CA ASN A 33 -7.73 -13.85 -13.37
C ASN A 33 -8.45 -14.07 -14.71
N ALA A 34 -9.26 -15.12 -14.78
CA ALA A 34 -10.02 -15.52 -15.97
C ALA A 34 -11.46 -14.99 -16.01
N SER A 35 -11.87 -14.17 -15.04
CA SER A 35 -13.25 -13.68 -14.92
C SER A 35 -13.65 -12.66 -15.99
N VAL A 36 -12.70 -12.15 -16.78
CA VAL A 36 -12.95 -11.15 -17.82
C VAL A 36 -12.47 -11.70 -19.17
N PRO A 37 -13.36 -11.87 -20.16
CA PRO A 37 -12.99 -12.31 -21.51
C PRO A 37 -12.32 -11.17 -22.30
N GLY A 38 -11.61 -11.52 -23.37
CA GLY A 38 -10.99 -10.54 -24.29
C GLY A 38 -9.78 -9.79 -23.73
N VAL A 39 -9.28 -10.16 -22.54
CA VAL A 39 -8.07 -9.61 -21.92
C VAL A 39 -7.14 -10.73 -21.45
N PRO A 40 -5.83 -10.48 -21.26
CA PRO A 40 -4.93 -11.50 -20.74
C PRO A 40 -5.38 -12.02 -19.36
N TRP A 41 -5.53 -13.34 -19.24
CA TRP A 41 -5.84 -14.00 -17.98
C TRP A 41 -4.62 -14.14 -17.09
N CYS A 42 -3.45 -14.37 -17.68
CA CYS A 42 -2.16 -14.29 -17.02
C CYS A 42 -1.50 -12.94 -17.33
N PHE A 43 -1.29 -12.11 -16.32
CA PHE A 43 -0.83 -10.74 -16.49
C PHE A 43 0.19 -10.30 -15.46
N THR A 44 1.02 -9.33 -15.82
CA THR A 44 2.09 -8.85 -14.94
C THR A 44 1.51 -8.17 -13.71
N ALA A 45 2.10 -8.46 -12.54
CA ALA A 45 1.77 -7.72 -11.33
C ALA A 45 2.30 -6.28 -11.47
N LYS A 46 1.50 -5.29 -11.06
CA LYS A 46 1.94 -3.89 -11.04
C LYS A 46 2.61 -3.57 -9.71
N PRO A 47 3.65 -2.73 -9.69
CA PRO A 47 4.16 -2.22 -8.42
C PRO A 47 3.05 -1.49 -7.67
N LYS A 48 2.94 -1.75 -6.37
CA LYS A 48 2.07 -0.97 -5.48
C LYS A 48 2.72 0.41 -5.33
N LYS A 49 2.13 1.41 -5.95
CA LYS A 49 2.45 2.80 -5.64
C LYS A 49 1.83 3.10 -4.29
N VAL A 50 2.67 3.49 -3.34
CA VAL A 50 2.24 3.81 -1.98
C VAL A 50 2.87 5.11 -1.54
N LYS A 51 2.13 5.87 -0.75
CA LYS A 51 2.61 7.11 -0.13
C LYS A 51 2.46 7.03 1.39
N LYS A 52 3.39 7.69 2.09
CA LYS A 52 3.30 7.88 3.54
C LYS A 52 2.45 9.13 3.79
N VAL A 53 1.41 8.99 4.60
CA VAL A 53 0.52 10.08 4.99
C VAL A 53 0.44 10.18 6.51
N CYS A 54 0.25 11.40 7.00
CA CYS A 54 -0.06 11.61 8.40
C CYS A 54 -1.55 11.36 8.64
N PRO A 55 -1.94 10.31 9.40
CA PRO A 55 -3.35 10.03 9.65
C PRO A 55 -4.03 11.22 10.35
N VAL A 56 -5.14 11.67 9.78
CA VAL A 56 -5.96 12.75 10.35
C VAL A 56 -6.72 12.26 11.57
N ASP A 57 -7.35 11.08 11.44
CA ASP A 57 -8.13 10.45 12.50
C ASP A 57 -7.23 10.12 13.72
N PRO A 58 -7.50 10.72 14.89
CA PRO A 58 -6.77 10.45 16.12
C PRO A 58 -6.81 8.99 16.59
N ARG A 59 -7.87 8.25 16.29
CA ARG A 59 -8.10 6.89 16.80
C ARG A 59 -7.13 5.86 16.22
N ILE A 60 -6.58 6.14 15.04
CA ILE A 60 -5.63 5.27 14.34
C ILE A 60 -4.17 5.71 14.53
N ARG A 61 -3.92 6.76 15.33
CA ARG A 61 -2.56 7.25 15.60
C ARG A 61 -1.83 6.26 16.48
N VAL A 62 -0.65 5.84 16.04
CA VAL A 62 0.25 4.99 16.81
C VAL A 62 1.40 5.85 17.31
N ASN A 63 1.62 5.87 18.62
CA ASN A 63 2.62 6.73 19.26
C ASN A 63 4.03 6.47 18.70
N CYS A 64 4.78 7.53 18.39
CA CYS A 64 6.16 7.52 17.90
C CYS A 64 7.13 8.37 18.77
N GLY A 65 6.63 8.96 19.84
CA GLY A 65 7.38 9.86 20.72
C GLY A 65 7.15 9.55 22.17
N TYR A 66 7.07 10.60 22.98
CA TYR A 66 6.86 10.53 24.42
C TYR A 66 6.14 11.80 24.91
N PRO A 67 5.54 11.80 26.12
CA PRO A 67 4.87 12.98 26.66
C PRO A 67 5.81 14.20 26.73
N GLY A 68 5.35 15.36 26.25
CA GLY A 68 6.17 16.59 26.24
C GLY A 68 7.14 16.71 25.05
N ILE A 69 7.19 15.74 24.13
CA ILE A 69 8.02 15.83 22.92
C ILE A 69 7.67 17.09 22.10
N THR A 70 8.70 17.79 21.64
CA THR A 70 8.52 18.97 20.78
C THR A 70 8.15 18.57 19.35
N ALA A 71 7.49 19.48 18.62
CA ALA A 71 7.18 19.25 17.21
C ALA A 71 8.45 18.97 16.38
N LYS A 72 9.52 19.73 16.62
CA LYS A 72 10.81 19.60 15.91
C LYS A 72 11.43 18.22 16.12
N GLU A 73 11.42 17.73 17.36
CA GLU A 73 11.96 16.41 17.68
C GLU A 73 11.11 15.27 17.14
N CYS A 74 9.78 15.41 17.15
CA CYS A 74 8.91 14.42 16.52
C CYS A 74 9.17 14.30 15.00
N ILE A 75 9.33 15.44 14.32
CA ILE A 75 9.59 15.49 12.88
C ILE A 75 11.00 14.95 12.56
N SER A 76 12.01 15.25 13.39
CA SER A 76 13.36 14.69 13.22
C SER A 76 13.39 13.17 13.33
N ARG A 77 12.50 12.59 14.15
CA ARG A 77 12.24 11.13 14.23
C ARG A 77 11.45 10.57 13.05
N ARG A 78 11.25 11.36 11.97
CA ARG A 78 10.50 10.98 10.76
C ARG A 78 9.06 10.56 11.05
N CYS A 79 8.44 11.23 12.01
CA CYS A 79 7.05 11.03 12.41
C CYS A 79 6.20 12.28 12.20
N CYS A 80 4.88 12.10 12.32
CA CYS A 80 3.89 13.14 12.20
C CYS A 80 3.65 13.78 13.57
N PHE A 81 3.55 15.11 13.59
CA PHE A 81 3.19 15.85 14.80
C PHE A 81 1.86 16.57 14.63
N ARG A 82 0.90 16.31 15.51
CA ARG A 82 -0.37 17.04 15.58
C ARG A 82 -0.86 17.09 17.03
N PRO A 83 -0.75 18.24 17.71
CA PRO A 83 -0.97 18.34 19.16
C PRO A 83 -2.44 18.44 19.56
N ARG A 84 -3.33 17.75 18.83
CA ARG A 84 -4.79 17.73 19.05
C ARG A 84 -5.43 16.45 18.51
N PRO A 85 -6.54 15.97 19.10
CA PRO A 85 -7.11 16.39 20.39
C PRO A 85 -6.21 15.99 21.58
N ALA A 86 -6.62 16.31 22.80
CA ALA A 86 -5.98 15.77 24.01
C ALA A 86 -6.30 14.26 24.16
N GLY A 87 -5.51 13.55 24.97
CA GLY A 87 -5.74 12.12 25.25
C GLY A 87 -5.33 11.17 24.12
N VAL A 88 -4.62 11.65 23.10
CA VAL A 88 -4.10 10.84 21.98
C VAL A 88 -2.63 11.17 21.72
N PRO A 89 -1.87 10.29 21.05
CA PRO A 89 -0.50 10.59 20.66
C PRO A 89 -0.41 11.84 19.77
N TRP A 90 0.37 12.82 20.22
CA TRP A 90 0.67 14.03 19.44
C TRP A 90 1.79 13.80 18.44
N CYS A 91 2.77 12.95 18.79
CA CYS A 91 3.76 12.43 17.87
C CYS A 91 3.42 10.98 17.50
N PHE A 92 3.21 10.72 16.22
CA PHE A 92 2.72 9.43 15.74
C PHE A 92 3.30 9.01 14.39
N TYR A 93 3.28 7.71 14.12
CA TYR A 93 3.76 7.16 12.86
C TYR A 93 2.90 7.56 11.67
N HIS A 94 3.56 7.65 10.51
CA HIS A 94 2.89 7.72 9.23
C HIS A 94 2.09 6.44 8.96
N ARG A 95 1.03 6.55 8.17
CA ARG A 95 0.36 5.40 7.55
C ARG A 95 0.80 5.29 6.10
N THR A 96 0.95 4.07 5.63
CA THR A 96 1.18 3.78 4.21
C THR A 96 -0.17 3.55 3.56
N VAL A 97 -0.50 4.34 2.55
CA VAL A 97 -1.72 4.18 1.74
C VAL A 97 -1.34 3.92 0.29
N GLU A 98 -2.18 3.15 -0.41
CA GLU A 98 -2.06 3.00 -1.86
C GLU A 98 -2.35 4.35 -2.54
N GLU A 99 -1.57 4.68 -3.57
CA GLU A 99 -1.72 5.89 -4.38
C GLU A 99 -2.83 5.74 -5.42
#